data_AF-A0A432SZG4-F1
#
_entry.id   AF-A0A432SZG4-F1
#
_cell.length_a   1.000
_cell.length_b   1.000
_cell.length_c   1.000
_cell.angle_alpha   90.00
_cell.angle_beta   90.00
_cell.angle_gamma   90.00
#
_symmetry.space_group_name_H-M   'P 1'
#
loop_
_entity.id
_entity.type
_entity.pdbx_description
1 polymer ?
#
loop_
_entity_poly.entity_id
_entity_poly.type
_entity_poly.pdbx_seq_one_letter_code
_entity_poly.pdbx_strand_id
1 'polypeptide(L)'
;MIEIASLPIANMQKRTIAFVIDEMAVTLLLLIIFYPQLSEIASHVPSVVTNESVDVVKSEMNQFSVNNLFFIITLKIMYHTFFVWQNGMTLGKYMMKIKVVQLSTKRTPTLPISLLRAMLRIISE
;
A
#
# COMPACT_ATOMS: atom_id res chain seq x y z
N MET A 1 -21.19 -13.84 30.34
CA MET A 1 -21.18 -13.92 28.86
C MET A 1 -21.27 -12.51 28.32
N ILE A 2 -20.18 -11.98 27.77
CA ILE A 2 -20.15 -10.61 27.23
C ILE A 2 -20.78 -10.65 25.84
N GLU A 3 -21.85 -9.88 25.66
CA GLU A 3 -22.57 -9.72 24.41
C GLU A 3 -21.60 -9.30 23.31
N ILE A 4 -21.40 -10.19 22.34
CA ILE A 4 -20.61 -9.93 21.14
C ILE A 4 -21.43 -8.96 20.31
N ALA A 5 -21.39 -7.67 20.66
CA ALA A 5 -21.93 -6.61 19.82
C ALA A 5 -21.40 -6.86 18.42
N SER A 6 -22.30 -7.27 17.53
CA SER A 6 -21.97 -7.80 16.21
C SER A 6 -21.39 -6.65 15.41
N LEU A 7 -20.06 -6.52 15.41
CA LEU A 7 -19.37 -5.64 14.48
C LEU A 7 -19.54 -6.29 13.10
N PRO A 8 -20.44 -5.78 12.24
CA PRO A 8 -20.69 -6.44 10.97
C PRO A 8 -19.43 -6.33 10.12
N ILE A 9 -19.01 -7.46 9.55
CA ILE A 9 -17.87 -7.47 8.63
C ILE A 9 -18.26 -6.64 7.41
N ALA A 10 -17.39 -5.71 7.04
CA ALA A 10 -17.62 -4.88 5.87
C ALA A 10 -17.75 -5.74 4.61
N ASN A 11 -18.69 -5.38 3.73
CA ASN A 11 -18.89 -6.04 2.44
C ASN A 11 -17.57 -6.12 1.65
N MET A 12 -17.37 -7.24 0.96
CA MET A 12 -16.16 -7.51 0.18
C MET A 12 -15.85 -6.39 -0.81
N GLN A 13 -16.87 -5.86 -1.51
CA GLN A 13 -16.70 -4.74 -2.44
C GLN A 13 -16.07 -3.50 -1.77
N LYS A 14 -16.50 -3.15 -0.56
CA LYS A 14 -15.94 -2.00 0.18
C LYS A 14 -14.48 -2.24 0.57
N ARG A 15 -14.14 -3.47 0.91
CA ARG A 15 -12.77 -3.88 1.25
C ARG A 15 -11.85 -3.82 0.03
N THR A 16 -12.32 -4.26 -1.12
CA THR A 16 -11.57 -4.23 -2.38
C THR A 16 -11.34 -2.79 -2.86
N ILE A 17 -12.36 -1.94 -2.84
CA ILE A 17 -12.19 -0.53 -3.25
C ILE A 17 -11.22 0.19 -2.30
N ALA A 18 -11.34 -0.03 -0.99
CA ALA A 18 -10.38 0.53 -0.03
C ALA A 18 -8.94 0.04 -0.28
N PHE A 19 -8.78 -1.23 -0.68
CA PHE A 19 -7.48 -1.79 -1.05
C PHE A 19 -6.89 -1.07 -2.26
N VAL A 20 -7.65 -0.88 -3.33
CA VAL A 20 -7.19 -0.18 -4.55
C VAL A 20 -6.79 1.26 -4.27
N ILE A 21 -7.58 1.99 -3.46
CA ILE A 21 -7.24 3.38 -3.09
C ILE A 21 -5.95 3.43 -2.27
N ASP A 22 -5.76 2.49 -1.34
CA ASP A 22 -4.52 2.43 -0.56
C ASP A 22 -3.30 2.13 -1.45
N GLU A 23 -3.41 1.21 -2.42
CA GLU A 23 -2.33 0.93 -3.38
C GLU A 23 -2.01 2.15 -4.25
N MET A 24 -3.02 2.89 -4.72
CA MET A 24 -2.81 4.15 -5.42
C MET A 24 -2.07 5.18 -4.55
N ALA A 25 -2.44 5.30 -3.27
CA ALA A 25 -1.79 6.23 -2.36
C ALA A 25 -0.32 5.88 -2.13
N VAL A 26 -0.01 4.59 -1.92
CA VAL A 26 1.39 4.13 -1.79
C VAL A 26 2.16 4.33 -3.09
N THR A 27 1.55 4.03 -4.24
CA THR A 27 2.19 4.24 -5.55
C THR A 27 2.50 5.72 -5.77
N LEU A 28 1.59 6.63 -5.40
CA LEU A 28 1.82 8.07 -5.49
C LEU A 28 2.95 8.52 -4.56
N LEU A 29 3.02 7.97 -3.34
CA LEU A 29 4.16 8.22 -2.44
C LEU A 29 5.48 7.74 -3.03
N LEU A 30 5.49 6.55 -3.64
CA LEU A 30 6.66 5.99 -4.31
C LEU A 30 7.11 6.91 -5.46
N LEU A 31 6.18 7.37 -6.31
CA LEU A 31 6.47 8.30 -7.40
C LEU A 31 7.11 9.59 -6.90
N ILE A 32 6.64 10.16 -5.78
CA ILE A 32 7.20 11.39 -5.20
C ILE A 32 8.60 11.14 -4.64
N ILE A 33 8.78 10.05 -3.88
CA ILE A 33 10.06 9.72 -3.22
C ILE A 33 11.15 9.41 -4.25
N PHE A 34 10.81 8.63 -5.28
CA PHE A 34 11.74 8.17 -6.30
C PHE A 34 11.70 9.01 -7.59
N TYR A 35 11.04 10.18 -7.56
CA TYR A 35 10.91 11.07 -8.71
C TYR A 35 12.23 11.32 -9.45
N PRO A 36 13.37 11.62 -8.77
CA PRO A 36 14.62 11.89 -9.47
C PRO A 36 15.16 10.69 -10.26
N GLN A 37 15.02 9.48 -9.71
CA GLN A 37 15.49 8.25 -10.36
C GLN A 37 14.56 7.86 -11.52
N LEU A 38 13.25 8.07 -11.35
CA LEU A 38 12.27 7.81 -12.39
C LEU A 38 12.38 8.80 -13.55
N SER A 39 12.71 10.08 -13.29
CA SER A 39 12.89 11.08 -14.34
C SER A 39 14.16 10.86 -15.15
N GLU A 40 15.23 10.34 -14.53
CA GLU A 40 16.45 9.91 -15.23
C GLU A 40 16.13 8.77 -16.21
N ILE A 41 15.44 7.72 -15.76
CA ILE A 41 15.04 6.61 -16.64
C ILE A 41 14.09 7.08 -17.74
N ALA A 42 13.17 8.00 -17.43
CA ALA A 42 12.27 8.59 -18.42
C ALA A 42 13.01 9.42 -19.49
N SER A 43 14.19 9.98 -19.16
CA SER A 43 14.99 10.74 -20.12
C SER A 43 15.70 9.88 -21.16
N HIS A 44 15.90 8.58 -20.88
CA HIS A 44 16.42 7.60 -21.83
C HIS A 44 15.39 7.14 -22.87
N VAL A 45 14.12 7.53 -22.72
CA VAL A 45 13.07 7.24 -23.70
C VAL A 45 13.30 8.11 -24.94
N PRO A 46 13.62 7.53 -26.10
CA PRO A 46 13.76 8.30 -27.34
C PRO A 46 12.41 8.92 -27.72
N SER A 47 12.42 10.09 -28.37
CA SER A 47 11.22 10.78 -28.85
C SER A 47 10.37 9.96 -29.83
N VAL A 48 10.95 8.91 -30.43
CA VAL A 48 10.27 7.95 -31.30
C VAL A 48 10.18 6.61 -30.58
N VAL A 49 8.97 6.26 -30.13
CA VAL A 49 8.70 5.00 -29.45
C VAL A 49 8.71 3.86 -30.47
N THR A 50 9.82 3.14 -30.53
CA THR A 50 9.97 1.86 -31.23
C THR A 50 9.88 0.71 -30.22
N ASN A 51 9.56 -0.50 -30.69
CA ASN A 51 9.46 -1.67 -29.81
C ASN A 51 10.75 -1.92 -29.01
N GLU A 52 11.92 -1.68 -29.62
CA GLU A 52 13.23 -1.79 -28.95
C GLU A 52 13.40 -0.78 -27.81
N SER A 53 12.96 0.48 -28.01
CA SER A 53 13.01 1.50 -26.97
C SER A 53 12.13 1.19 -25.76
N VAL A 54 11.00 0.52 -26.00
CA VAL A 54 10.10 0.07 -24.92
C VAL A 54 10.75 -1.03 -24.09
N ASP A 55 11.50 -1.94 -24.71
CA ASP A 55 12.14 -3.04 -24.00
C ASP A 55 13.34 -2.58 -23.15
N VAL A 56 14.10 -1.58 -23.62
CA VAL A 56 15.17 -0.95 -22.82
C VAL A 56 14.58 -0.31 -21.55
N VAL A 57 13.54 0.52 -21.70
CA VAL A 57 12.89 1.21 -20.56
C VAL A 57 12.28 0.22 -19.58
N LYS A 58 11.65 -0.86 -20.08
CA LYS A 58 11.14 -1.94 -19.21
C LYS A 58 12.26 -2.59 -18.41
N SER A 59 13.42 -2.83 -19.02
CA SER A 59 14.55 -3.45 -18.33
C SER A 59 15.10 -2.55 -17.21
N GLU A 60 15.20 -1.24 -17.45
CA GLU A 60 15.63 -0.25 -16.46
C GLU A 60 14.62 -0.12 -15.31
N MET A 61 13.32 -0.08 -15.63
CA MET A 61 12.23 -0.10 -14.62
C MET A 61 12.26 -1.37 -13.76
N ASN A 62 12.56 -2.53 -14.35
CA ASN A 62 12.68 -3.77 -13.61
C ASN A 62 13.90 -3.74 -12.67
N GLN A 63 15.05 -3.26 -13.14
CA GLN A 63 16.24 -3.11 -12.31
C GLN A 63 16.00 -2.13 -11.16
N PHE A 64 15.36 -0.99 -11.44
CA PHE A 64 14.92 -0.04 -10.41
C PHE A 64 14.04 -0.72 -9.36
N SER A 65 13.06 -1.54 -9.78
CA SER A 65 12.14 -2.23 -8.88
C SER A 65 12.84 -3.27 -8.01
N VAL A 66 13.79 -4.03 -8.57
CA VAL A 66 14.57 -5.03 -7.84
C VAL A 66 15.50 -4.36 -6.83
N ASN A 67 16.23 -3.31 -7.23
CA ASN A 67 17.16 -2.61 -6.37
C ASN A 67 16.46 -1.92 -5.19
N ASN A 68 15.27 -1.38 -5.42
CA ASN A 68 14.49 -0.67 -4.42
C ASN A 68 13.43 -1.54 -3.73
N LEU A 69 13.37 -2.85 -4.00
CA LEU A 69 12.32 -3.75 -3.49
C LEU A 69 12.18 -3.67 -1.97
N PHE A 70 13.30 -3.68 -1.25
CA PHE A 70 13.31 -3.59 0.21
C PHE A 70 12.71 -2.28 0.72
N PHE A 71 13.01 -1.15 0.05
CA PHE A 71 12.45 0.15 0.38
C PHE A 71 10.95 0.21 0.07
N ILE A 72 10.52 -0.35 -1.07
CA ILE A 72 9.10 -0.39 -1.46
C ILE A 72 8.28 -1.20 -0.44
N ILE A 73 8.77 -2.38 -0.05
CA ILE A 73 8.13 -3.23 0.97
C ILE A 73 8.09 -2.50 2.32
N THR A 74 9.21 -1.89 2.73
CA THR A 74 9.27 -1.15 4.00
C THR A 74 8.29 0.03 4.00
N LEU A 75 8.21 0.79 2.92
CA LEU A 75 7.27 1.89 2.76
C LEU A 75 5.82 1.41 2.88
N LYS A 76 5.47 0.28 2.23
CA LYS A 76 4.15 -0.36 2.35
C LYS A 76 3.83 -0.74 3.79
N ILE A 77 4.76 -1.39 4.49
CA ILE A 77 4.60 -1.77 5.90
C ILE A 77 4.37 -0.52 6.75
N MET A 78 5.22 0.51 6.58
CA MET A 78 5.16 1.74 7.36
C MET A 78 3.84 2.49 7.14
N TYR A 79 3.44 2.66 5.88
CA TYR A 79 2.17 3.29 5.52
C TYR A 79 1.00 2.59 6.23
N HIS A 80 0.87 1.27 6.06
CA HIS A 80 -0.24 0.55 6.66
C HIS A 80 -0.18 0.50 8.19
N THR A 81 1.02 0.33 8.76
CA THR A 81 1.20 0.27 10.22
C THR A 81 0.81 1.59 10.86
N PHE A 82 1.34 2.72 10.37
CA PHE A 82 1.11 4.04 10.95
C PHE A 82 -0.37 4.43 10.95
N PHE A 83 -1.04 4.32 9.80
CA PHE A 83 -2.45 4.70 9.68
C PHE A 83 -3.39 3.78 10.48
N VAL A 84 -3.10 2.47 10.51
CA VAL A 84 -3.91 1.52 11.28
C VAL A 84 -3.68 1.65 12.78
N TRP A 85 -2.46 1.93 13.21
CA TRP A 85 -2.15 2.14 14.63
C TRP A 85 -2.83 3.40 15.19
N GLN A 86 -2.66 4.54 14.52
CA GLN A 86 -3.17 5.83 15.00
C GLN A 86 -4.69 5.93 14.86
N ASN A 87 -5.21 5.70 13.66
CA ASN A 87 -6.60 5.99 13.34
C ASN A 87 -7.48 4.74 13.22
N GLY A 88 -6.89 3.55 13.18
CA GLY A 88 -7.59 2.30 12.81
C GLY A 88 -8.02 2.27 11.35
N MET A 89 -7.61 3.24 10.54
CA MET A 89 -8.10 3.47 9.17
C MET A 89 -6.96 4.00 8.33
N THR A 90 -6.76 3.39 7.15
CA THR A 90 -5.93 3.91 6.06
C THR A 90 -6.77 4.85 5.19
N LEU A 91 -6.16 5.56 4.24
CA LEU A 91 -6.87 6.52 3.38
C LEU A 91 -8.04 5.87 2.63
N GLY A 92 -7.82 4.71 2.01
CA GLY A 92 -8.88 3.99 1.31
C GLY A 92 -10.00 3.51 2.24
N LYS A 93 -9.64 3.10 3.46
CA LYS A 93 -10.62 2.69 4.48
C LYS A 93 -11.43 3.87 5.01
N TYR A 94 -10.80 5.02 5.17
CA TYR A 94 -11.47 6.26 5.55
C TYR A 94 -12.52 6.64 4.49
N MET A 95 -12.15 6.61 3.21
CA MET A 95 -13.07 6.87 2.09
C MET A 95 -14.25 5.88 2.06
N MET A 96 -13.99 4.59 2.31
CA MET A 96 -15.02 3.55 2.34
C MET A 96 -15.79 3.46 3.67
N LYS A 97 -15.51 4.34 4.63
CA LYS A 97 -16.11 4.38 5.99
C LYS A 97 -15.99 3.03 6.71
N ILE A 98 -14.85 2.36 6.57
CA ILE A 98 -14.54 1.10 7.26
C ILE A 98 -13.38 1.29 8.23
N LYS A 99 -13.41 0.57 9.35
CA LYS A 99 -12.39 0.70 10.41
C LYS A 99 -11.89 -0.66 10.86
N VAL A 100 -10.59 -0.73 11.14
CA VAL A 100 -9.95 -1.88 11.80
C VAL A 100 -10.07 -1.69 13.30
N VAL A 101 -10.71 -2.65 13.96
CA VAL A 101 -10.89 -2.67 15.41
C VAL A 101 -10.48 -4.03 15.95
N GLN A 102 -9.92 -4.04 17.15
CA GLN A 102 -9.57 -5.27 17.84
C GLN A 102 -10.80 -5.85 18.53
N LEU A 103 -11.07 -7.15 18.34
CA LEU A 103 -12.28 -7.81 18.88
C LEU A 103 -12.33 -7.78 20.42
N SER A 104 -11.19 -7.91 21.09
CA SER A 104 -11.13 -7.94 22.56
C SER A 104 -11.46 -6.60 23.20
N THR A 105 -10.98 -5.49 22.62
CA THR A 105 -11.01 -4.17 23.26
C THR A 105 -11.97 -3.20 22.55
N LYS A 106 -12.47 -3.56 21.35
CA LYS A 106 -13.25 -2.69 20.44
C LYS A 106 -12.56 -1.35 20.09
N ARG A 107 -11.26 -1.24 20.37
CA ARG A 107 -10.42 -0.07 20.12
C ARG A 107 -9.55 -0.28 18.87
N THR A 108 -8.82 0.78 18.49
CA THR A 108 -7.79 0.69 17.46
C THR A 108 -6.70 -0.31 17.90
N PRO A 109 -6.12 -1.06 16.94
CA PRO A 109 -5.09 -2.05 17.26
C PRO A 109 -3.83 -1.38 17.81
N THR A 110 -3.14 -2.06 18.71
CA THR A 110 -1.83 -1.62 19.20
C THR A 110 -0.78 -1.69 18.10
N LEU A 111 0.32 -0.95 18.26
CA LEU A 111 1.43 -0.91 17.30
C LEU A 111 1.90 -2.30 16.84
N PRO A 112 2.23 -3.26 17.74
CA PRO A 112 2.69 -4.59 17.29
C PRO A 112 1.62 -5.37 16.51
N ILE A 113 0.34 -5.24 16.87
CA ILE A 113 -0.77 -5.89 16.15
C ILE A 113 -0.94 -5.26 14.75
N SER A 114 -0.85 -3.94 14.67
CA SER A 114 -0.94 -3.22 13.40
C SER A 114 0.21 -3.56 12.45
N LEU A 115 1.42 -3.75 12.98
CA LEU A 115 2.62 -4.12 12.24
C LEU A 115 2.52 -5.57 11.74
N LEU A 116 2.15 -6.53 12.59
CA LEU A 116 1.91 -7.91 12.18
C LEU A 116 0.86 -7.99 11.06
N ARG A 117 -0.22 -7.22 11.19
CA ARG A 117 -1.26 -7.12 10.15
C ARG A 117 -0.73 -6.55 8.84
N ALA A 118 0.18 -5.57 8.88
CA ALA A 118 0.79 -5.00 7.68
C ALA A 118 1.75 -5.99 7.00
N MET A 119 2.54 -6.74 7.77
CA MET A 119 3.42 -7.80 7.24
C MET A 119 2.63 -8.93 6.57
N LEU A 120 1.60 -9.44 7.24
CA LEU A 120 0.74 -10.51 6.68
C LEU A 120 -0.01 -10.06 5.44
N ARG A 121 -0.31 -8.75 5.31
CA ARG A 121 -0.92 -8.21 4.10
C ARG A 121 -0.01 -8.37 2.88
N ILE A 122 1.29 -8.05 3.01
CA ILE A 122 2.23 -8.11 1.89
C ILE A 122 2.45 -9.54 1.40
N ILE A 123 2.39 -10.52 2.31
CA ILE A 123 2.46 -11.95 1.93
C ILE A 123 1.19 -12.40 1.20
N SER A 124 0.07 -11.73 1.43
CA SER A 124 -1.24 -12.06 0.85
C SER A 124 -1.57 -11.26 -0.41
N GLU A 125 -0.80 -10.24 -0.75
CA GLU A 125 -0.91 -9.47 -1.99
C GLU A 125 -0.47 -10.31 -3.20
#